data_AF-A0A1G5ZFM4-F1
#
_entry.id   AF-A0A1G5ZFM4-F1
#
_cell.length_a   1.000
_cell.length_b   1.000
_cell.length_c   1.000
_cell.angle_alpha   90.00
_cell.angle_beta   90.00
_cell.angle_gamma   90.00
#
_symmetry.space_group_name_H-M   'P 1'
#
loop_
_entity.id
_entity.type
_entity.pdbx_description
1 polymer ?
#
loop_
_entity_poly.entity_id
_entity_poly.type
_entity_poly.pdbx_seq_one_letter_code
_entity_poly.pdbx_strand_id
1 'polypeptide(L)'
;MLGILKNTTITKGFVLAGLFNMTVLVFSRFFTNPVIPESDPVVMSNFGLVMIVVWGLAYISVSKNYPAVKWLVAVFAVEKLIYGIVWTKWNLNHELSAVYAKDTMAGIFYTIYGLNDWIFFIFFSYVFLRLMLYKNSQKLRRIARTETRPSGDIPTQRAAIETLNSQTENIRIDST
;
A
#
# COMPACT_ATOMS: atom_id res chain seq x y z
N MET A 1 -14.10 -6.61 -9.32
CA MET A 1 -14.50 -5.36 -8.64
C MET A 1 -13.33 -4.85 -7.78
N LEU A 2 -12.30 -4.26 -8.40
CA LEU A 2 -11.07 -3.78 -7.73
C LEU A 2 -10.84 -2.30 -8.08
N GLY A 3 -11.78 -1.46 -7.66
CA GLY A 3 -11.71 -0.02 -7.83
C GLY A 3 -12.41 0.63 -6.66
N ILE A 4 -11.65 1.03 -5.65
CA ILE A 4 -12.22 1.82 -4.54
C ILE A 4 -11.38 3.08 -4.33
N LEU A 5 -10.04 3.01 -4.35
CA LEU A 5 -9.19 4.19 -4.19
C LEU A 5 -8.51 4.63 -5.49
N LYS A 6 -8.64 5.92 -5.81
CA LYS A 6 -7.85 6.60 -6.84
C LYS A 6 -6.38 6.62 -6.41
N ASN A 7 -5.45 6.63 -7.37
CA ASN A 7 -4.01 6.68 -7.06
C ASN A 7 -3.66 7.93 -6.24
N THR A 8 -4.32 9.06 -6.49
CA THR A 8 -4.18 10.29 -5.71
C THR A 8 -4.56 10.10 -4.24
N THR A 9 -5.61 9.34 -3.94
CA THR A 9 -6.02 9.03 -2.56
C THR A 9 -4.99 8.13 -1.88
N ILE A 10 -4.43 7.15 -2.58
CA ILE A 10 -3.37 6.28 -2.03
C ILE A 10 -2.12 7.10 -1.72
N THR A 11 -1.66 7.95 -2.64
CA THR A 11 -0.53 8.86 -2.39
C THR A 11 -0.75 9.71 -1.14
N LYS A 12 -1.95 10.28 -0.97
CA LYS A 12 -2.30 11.03 0.25
C LYS A 12 -2.27 10.14 1.50
N GLY A 13 -2.71 8.88 1.40
CA GLY A 13 -2.63 7.91 2.49
C GLY A 13 -1.21 7.63 2.96
N PHE A 14 -0.24 7.50 2.04
CA PHE A 14 1.19 7.36 2.39
C PHE A 14 1.72 8.62 3.12
N VAL A 15 1.37 9.81 2.63
CA VAL A 15 1.75 11.06 3.28
C VAL A 15 1.13 11.15 4.67
N LEU A 16 -0.15 10.82 4.80
CA LEU A 16 -0.86 10.84 6.07
C LEU A 16 -0.24 9.85 7.06
N ALA A 17 0.08 8.63 6.64
CA ALA A 17 0.79 7.65 7.46
C ALA A 17 2.12 8.21 8.00
N GLY A 18 2.89 8.88 7.15
CA GLY A 18 4.13 9.50 7.55
C GLY A 18 3.94 10.64 8.55
N LEU A 19 2.93 11.50 8.33
CA LEU A 19 2.59 12.59 9.25
C LEU A 19 2.11 12.08 10.61
N PHE A 20 1.35 10.99 10.65
CA PHE A 20 0.97 10.36 11.92
C PHE A 20 2.19 9.85 12.68
N ASN A 21 3.17 9.24 12.01
CA ASN A 21 4.44 8.90 12.66
C ASN A 21 5.15 10.16 13.21
N MET A 22 5.07 11.32 12.53
CA MET A 22 5.67 12.58 13.04
C MET A 22 5.01 13.08 14.33
N THR A 23 3.80 12.63 14.67
CA THR A 23 3.16 13.02 15.94
C THR A 23 3.96 12.57 17.16
N VAL A 24 4.84 11.57 17.01
CA VAL A 24 5.79 11.16 18.05
C VAL A 24 6.65 12.34 18.52
N LEU A 25 7.02 13.27 17.64
CA LEU A 25 7.80 14.46 18.00
C LEU A 25 7.02 15.37 18.96
N VAL A 26 5.71 15.49 18.74
CA VAL A 26 4.85 16.32 19.59
C VAL A 26 4.66 15.67 20.95
N PHE A 27 4.25 14.40 20.99
CA PHE A 27 3.93 13.73 22.26
C PHE A 27 5.17 13.41 23.11
N SER A 28 6.31 13.17 22.47
CA SER A 28 7.58 12.97 23.17
C SER A 28 8.29 14.28 23.53
N ARG A 29 7.72 15.46 23.21
CA ARG A 29 8.37 16.77 23.38
C ARG A 29 9.76 16.80 22.74
N PHE A 30 9.84 16.37 21.48
CA PHE A 30 11.09 16.15 20.74
C PHE A 30 12.05 15.20 21.48
N PHE A 31 11.54 14.04 21.90
CA PHE A 31 12.29 12.98 22.60
C PHE A 31 12.80 13.32 23.99
N THR A 32 12.29 14.40 24.60
CA THR A 32 12.67 14.81 25.97
C THR A 32 11.71 14.30 27.05
N ASN A 33 10.59 13.69 26.68
CA ASN A 33 9.64 13.08 27.62
C ASN A 33 10.16 11.69 28.09
N PRO A 34 10.57 11.53 29.36
CA PRO A 34 11.13 10.28 29.84
C PRO A 34 10.07 9.19 30.08
N VAL A 35 8.80 9.59 30.29
CA VAL A 35 7.72 8.67 30.65
C VAL A 35 7.42 7.68 29.53
N ILE A 36 7.61 8.09 28.26
CA ILE A 36 7.40 7.20 27.10
C ILE A 36 8.41 6.04 27.12
N PRO A 37 9.74 6.28 27.08
CA PRO A 37 10.73 5.21 27.22
C PRO A 37 10.64 4.42 28.53
N GLU A 38 10.27 5.03 29.64
CA GLU A 38 10.10 4.30 30.91
C GLU A 38 8.94 3.30 30.86
N SER A 39 7.89 3.60 30.10
CA SER A 39 6.67 2.78 30.03
C SER A 39 6.83 1.58 29.09
N ASP A 40 7.63 1.69 28.03
CA ASP A 40 8.05 0.57 27.18
C ASP A 40 9.50 0.80 26.70
N PRO A 41 10.50 0.39 27.49
CA PRO A 41 11.91 0.70 27.21
C PRO A 41 12.48 -0.07 26.03
N VAL A 42 11.79 -1.11 25.56
CA VAL A 42 12.26 -1.91 24.43
C VAL A 42 11.82 -1.25 23.14
N VAL A 43 10.51 -1.06 22.95
CA VAL A 43 9.96 -0.59 21.68
C VAL A 43 9.87 0.93 21.62
N MET A 44 9.58 1.59 22.74
CA MET A 44 9.45 3.05 22.84
C MET A 44 10.68 3.73 23.46
N SER A 45 11.85 3.09 23.37
CA SER A 45 13.13 3.75 23.64
C SER A 45 13.32 4.97 22.74
N ASN A 46 14.22 5.90 23.11
CA ASN A 46 14.56 7.03 22.25
C ASN A 46 15.00 6.61 20.84
N PHE A 47 15.70 5.47 20.72
CA PHE A 47 16.03 4.88 19.43
C PHE A 47 14.75 4.46 18.67
N GLY A 48 13.83 3.77 19.33
CA GLY A 48 12.53 3.40 18.77
C GLY A 48 11.74 4.62 18.30
N LEU A 49 11.68 5.69 19.09
CA LEU A 49 10.99 6.94 18.72
C LEU A 49 11.61 7.61 17.49
N VAL A 50 12.93 7.62 17.37
CA VAL A 50 13.62 8.09 16.15
C VAL A 50 13.29 7.18 14.96
N MET A 51 13.25 5.87 15.16
CA MET A 51 12.89 4.93 14.09
C MET A 51 11.45 5.14 13.60
N ILE A 52 10.50 5.49 14.47
CA ILE A 52 9.13 5.88 14.06
C ILE A 52 9.18 7.06 13.07
N VAL A 53 10.00 8.08 13.35
CA VAL A 53 10.20 9.22 12.44
C VAL A 53 10.80 8.76 11.11
N VAL A 54 11.85 7.93 11.15
CA VAL A 54 12.51 7.40 9.94
C VAL A 54 11.52 6.63 9.06
N TRP A 55 10.70 5.76 9.65
CA TRP A 55 9.64 5.06 8.92
C TRP A 55 8.61 6.01 8.34
N GLY A 56 8.25 7.07 9.06
CA GLY A 56 7.34 8.09 8.56
C GLY A 56 7.88 8.79 7.31
N LEU A 57 9.17 9.14 7.32
CA LEU A 57 9.87 9.68 6.15
C LEU A 57 9.92 8.67 5.00
N ALA A 58 10.16 7.38 5.29
CA ALA A 58 10.16 6.33 4.29
C ALA A 58 8.81 6.24 3.56
N TYR A 59 7.68 6.29 4.27
CA TYR A 59 6.36 6.28 3.65
C TYR A 59 6.14 7.50 2.74
N ILE A 60 6.50 8.70 3.22
CA ILE A 60 6.36 9.94 2.44
C ILE A 60 7.21 9.88 1.17
N SER A 61 8.46 9.42 1.27
CA SER A 61 9.43 9.38 0.16
C SER A 61 8.94 8.57 -1.04
N VAL A 62 8.18 7.49 -0.80
CA VAL A 62 7.67 6.62 -1.86
C VAL A 62 6.21 6.90 -2.24
N SER A 63 5.55 7.87 -1.62
CA SER A 63 4.12 8.16 -1.79
C SER A 63 3.65 8.35 -3.24
N LYS A 64 4.51 8.85 -4.14
CA LYS A 64 4.22 9.00 -5.58
C LYS A 64 4.67 7.80 -6.42
N ASN A 65 5.63 7.01 -5.92
CA ASN A 65 6.30 5.93 -6.64
C ASN A 65 5.97 4.53 -6.08
N TYR A 66 5.03 4.44 -5.13
CA TYR A 66 4.61 3.20 -4.50
C TYR A 66 4.26 2.05 -5.48
N PRO A 67 3.73 2.26 -6.70
CA PRO A 67 3.46 1.16 -7.62
C PRO A 67 4.72 0.41 -8.07
N ALA A 68 5.88 1.10 -8.11
CA ALA A 68 7.16 0.51 -8.51
C ALA A 68 7.81 -0.32 -7.39
N VAL A 69 7.48 -0.01 -6.13
CA VAL A 69 8.12 -0.60 -4.94
C VAL A 69 7.16 -1.45 -4.11
N LYS A 70 6.31 -2.25 -4.77
CA LYS A 70 5.26 -3.05 -4.10
C LYS A 70 5.74 -3.90 -2.90
N TRP A 71 6.94 -4.46 -2.96
CA TRP A 71 7.48 -5.26 -1.86
C TRP A 71 7.86 -4.41 -0.65
N LEU A 72 8.29 -3.17 -0.86
CA LEU A 72 8.49 -2.21 0.22
C LEU A 72 7.15 -1.84 0.89
N VAL A 73 6.07 -1.76 0.12
CA VAL A 73 4.72 -1.57 0.69
C VAL A 73 4.32 -2.74 1.58
N ALA A 74 4.67 -3.97 1.22
CA ALA A 74 4.48 -5.13 2.10
C ALA A 74 5.34 -5.04 3.38
N VAL A 75 6.59 -4.57 3.28
CA VAL A 75 7.44 -4.32 4.47
C VAL A 75 6.78 -3.30 5.40
N PHE A 76 6.18 -2.22 4.88
CA PHE A 76 5.44 -1.25 5.70
C PHE A 76 4.23 -1.88 6.38
N ALA A 77 3.51 -2.79 5.71
CA ALA A 77 2.42 -3.51 6.36
C ALA A 77 2.94 -4.40 7.52
N VAL A 78 4.02 -5.14 7.32
CA VAL A 78 4.61 -5.98 8.38
C VAL A 78 5.09 -5.14 9.55
N GLU A 79 5.75 -4.02 9.29
CA GLU A 79 6.20 -3.10 10.35
C GLU A 79 5.00 -2.56 11.15
N LYS A 80 3.94 -2.07 10.49
CA LYS A 80 2.71 -1.64 11.18
C LYS A 80 2.03 -2.74 11.97
N LEU A 81 2.03 -3.97 11.47
CA LEU A 81 1.49 -5.12 12.18
C LEU A 81 2.27 -5.39 13.48
N ILE A 82 3.60 -5.34 13.43
CA ILE A 82 4.46 -5.55 14.60
C ILE A 82 4.16 -4.49 15.67
N TYR A 83 4.13 -3.21 15.31
CA TYR A 83 3.80 -2.15 16.27
C TYR A 83 2.37 -2.27 16.83
N GLY A 84 1.40 -2.60 15.97
CA GLY A 84 0.02 -2.84 16.39
C GLY A 84 -0.10 -3.98 17.41
N ILE A 85 0.58 -5.11 17.17
CA ILE A 85 0.62 -6.25 18.10
C ILE A 85 1.30 -5.89 19.41
N VAL A 86 2.47 -5.22 19.35
CA VAL A 86 3.20 -4.78 20.55
C VAL A 86 2.33 -3.86 21.40
N TRP A 87 1.67 -2.87 20.80
CA TRP A 87 0.78 -1.96 21.50
C TRP A 87 -0.41 -2.68 22.13
N THR A 88 -1.06 -3.58 21.39
CA THR A 88 -2.18 -4.37 21.92
C THR A 88 -1.71 -5.22 23.10
N LYS A 89 -0.56 -5.89 22.98
CA LYS A 89 0.04 -6.65 24.08
C LYS A 89 0.35 -5.74 25.26
N TRP A 90 0.90 -4.55 25.03
CA TRP A 90 1.23 -3.60 26.10
C TRP A 90 -0.04 -3.22 26.87
N ASN A 91 -1.13 -2.86 26.20
CA ASN A 91 -2.41 -2.50 26.84
C ASN A 91 -3.07 -3.66 27.58
N LEU A 92 -2.85 -4.90 27.15
CA LEU A 92 -3.39 -6.08 27.85
C LEU A 92 -2.61 -6.42 29.13
N ASN A 93 -1.40 -5.88 29.30
CA ASN A 93 -0.50 -6.22 30.42
C ASN A 93 -0.17 -5.01 31.31
N HIS A 94 -0.61 -3.80 30.95
CA HIS A 94 -0.27 -2.57 31.67
C HIS A 94 -1.49 -1.64 31.77
N GLU A 95 -1.47 -0.84 32.83
CA GLU A 95 -2.52 0.14 33.11
C GLU A 95 -2.21 1.48 32.44
N LEU A 96 -2.97 1.82 31.40
CA LEU A 96 -2.84 3.10 30.70
C LEU A 96 -3.08 4.31 31.64
N SER A 97 -3.95 4.14 32.64
CA SER A 97 -4.22 5.16 33.67
C SER A 97 -2.97 5.56 34.45
N ALA A 98 -2.05 4.63 34.70
CA ALA A 98 -0.79 4.90 35.38
C ALA A 98 0.16 5.78 34.53
N VAL A 99 0.12 5.64 33.21
CA VAL A 99 0.90 6.50 32.30
C VAL A 99 0.31 7.91 32.27
N TYR A 100 -1.02 8.04 32.19
CA TYR A 100 -1.71 9.33 32.27
C TYR A 100 -1.43 10.08 33.57
N ALA A 101 -1.34 9.36 34.69
CA ALA A 101 -1.01 9.95 35.99
C ALA A 101 0.43 10.49 36.04
N LYS A 102 1.36 9.91 35.28
CA LYS A 102 2.74 10.39 35.18
C LYS A 102 2.89 11.55 34.19
N ASP A 103 2.32 11.43 33.00
CA ASP A 103 2.39 12.45 31.96
C ASP A 103 1.23 12.31 30.96
N THR A 104 0.45 13.38 30.80
CA THR A 104 -0.72 13.37 29.90
C THR A 104 -0.34 13.20 28.43
N MET A 105 0.80 13.75 27.96
CA MET A 105 1.20 13.60 26.55
C MET A 105 1.63 12.16 26.26
N ALA A 106 2.32 11.52 27.19
CA ALA A 106 2.64 10.09 27.12
C ALA A 106 1.36 9.24 27.14
N GLY A 107 0.40 9.55 28.03
CA GLY A 107 -0.88 8.86 28.06
C GLY A 107 -1.64 8.96 26.74
N ILE A 108 -1.72 10.15 26.14
CA ILE A 108 -2.34 10.35 24.83
C ILE A 108 -1.61 9.54 23.75
N PHE A 109 -0.27 9.58 23.73
CA PHE A 109 0.53 8.78 22.81
C PHE A 109 0.17 7.29 22.89
N TYR A 110 0.24 6.70 24.09
CA TYR A 110 -0.12 5.29 24.34
C TYR A 110 -1.59 4.97 24.07
N THR A 111 -2.47 5.97 24.00
CA THR A 111 -3.87 5.76 23.61
C THR A 111 -4.01 5.59 22.09
N ILE A 112 -3.30 6.41 21.31
CA ILE A 112 -3.59 6.56 19.89
C ILE A 112 -2.57 5.90 18.96
N TYR A 113 -1.32 5.69 19.38
CA TYR A 113 -0.27 5.27 18.44
C TYR A 113 -0.59 3.91 17.81
N GLY A 114 -0.97 2.90 18.60
CA GLY A 114 -1.24 1.58 18.05
C GLY A 114 -2.57 1.48 17.30
N LEU A 115 -3.56 2.32 17.62
CA LEU A 115 -4.75 2.45 16.77
C LEU A 115 -4.38 2.94 15.38
N ASN A 116 -3.48 3.93 15.29
CA ASN A 116 -2.95 4.40 14.01
C ASN A 116 -2.21 3.28 13.28
N ASP A 117 -1.40 2.49 13.99
CA ASP A 117 -0.67 1.37 13.39
C ASP A 117 -1.61 0.30 12.81
N TRP A 118 -2.70 -0.04 13.50
CA TRP A 118 -3.71 -0.95 12.96
C TRP A 118 -4.39 -0.42 11.70
N ILE A 119 -4.77 0.87 11.69
CA ILE A 119 -5.37 1.52 10.51
C ILE A 119 -4.38 1.49 9.33
N PHE A 120 -3.11 1.84 9.57
CA PHE A 120 -2.11 1.88 8.50
C PHE A 120 -1.64 0.49 8.07
N PHE A 121 -1.69 -0.52 8.94
CA PHE A 121 -1.52 -1.92 8.55
C PHE A 121 -2.57 -2.34 7.51
N ILE A 122 -3.85 -2.08 7.78
CA ILE A 122 -4.94 -2.38 6.85
C ILE A 122 -4.74 -1.61 5.54
N PHE A 123 -4.38 -0.33 5.62
CA PHE A 123 -4.10 0.51 4.45
C PHE A 123 -2.97 -0.06 3.58
N PHE A 124 -1.79 -0.34 4.14
CA PHE A 124 -0.65 -0.85 3.37
C PHE A 124 -0.92 -2.26 2.82
N SER A 125 -1.58 -3.11 3.59
CA SER A 125 -2.01 -4.45 3.13
C SER A 125 -2.95 -4.34 1.93
N TYR A 126 -3.95 -3.46 2.00
CA TYR A 126 -4.86 -3.19 0.89
C TYR A 126 -4.10 -2.72 -0.36
N VAL A 127 -3.19 -1.75 -0.22
CA VAL A 127 -2.40 -1.23 -1.35
C VAL A 127 -1.55 -2.32 -1.96
N PHE A 128 -0.87 -3.14 -1.14
CA PHE A 128 -0.05 -4.25 -1.60
C PHE A 128 -0.87 -5.27 -2.40
N LEU A 129 -2.01 -5.73 -1.86
CA LEU A 129 -2.91 -6.68 -2.53
C LEU A 129 -3.42 -6.12 -3.85
N ARG A 130 -3.81 -4.84 -3.90
CA ARG A 130 -4.21 -4.16 -5.14
C ARG A 130 -3.12 -4.22 -6.20
N LEU A 131 -1.87 -3.95 -5.84
CA LEU A 131 -0.73 -3.97 -6.77
C LEU A 131 -0.43 -5.39 -7.28
N MET A 132 -0.55 -6.40 -6.41
CA MET A 132 -0.34 -7.80 -6.78
C MET A 132 -1.40 -8.29 -7.78
N LEU A 133 -2.67 -8.01 -7.50
CA LEU A 133 -3.78 -8.45 -8.35
C LEU A 133 -3.76 -7.76 -9.72
N TYR A 134 -3.47 -6.45 -9.76
CA TYR A 134 -3.39 -5.71 -11.03
C TYR A 134 -2.28 -6.24 -11.96
N LYS A 135 -1.09 -6.55 -11.43
CA LYS A 135 0.02 -7.10 -12.21
C LYS A 135 -0.34 -8.46 -12.81
N ASN A 136 -1.02 -9.32 -12.04
CA ASN A 136 -1.43 -10.64 -12.50
C ASN A 136 -2.47 -10.56 -13.62
N SER A 137 -3.49 -9.70 -13.48
CA SER A 137 -4.49 -9.49 -14.54
C SER A 137 -3.87 -8.98 -15.84
N GLN A 138 -2.89 -8.07 -15.78
CA GLN A 138 -2.21 -7.57 -16.97
C GLN A 138 -1.33 -8.65 -17.62
N LYS A 139 -0.64 -9.48 -16.83
CA LYS A 139 0.12 -10.62 -17.35
C LYS A 139 -0.79 -11.60 -18.09
N LEU A 140 -1.92 -11.98 -17.50
CA LEU A 140 -2.91 -12.88 -18.10
C LEU A 140 -3.50 -12.29 -19.40
N ARG A 141 -3.85 -11.01 -19.40
CA ARG A 141 -4.34 -10.29 -20.59
C ARG A 141 -3.31 -10.17 -21.71
N ARG A 142 -2.01 -10.21 -21.39
CA ARG A 142 -0.93 -10.27 -22.39
C ARG A 142 -0.83 -11.67 -22.98
N ILE A 143 -0.79 -12.71 -22.14
CA ILE A 143 -0.74 -14.12 -22.56
C ILE A 143 -1.92 -14.45 -23.48
N ALA A 144 -3.15 -14.14 -23.06
CA ALA A 144 -4.35 -14.38 -23.86
C ALA A 144 -4.33 -13.67 -25.23
N ARG A 145 -3.71 -12.48 -25.33
CA ARG A 145 -3.53 -11.77 -26.61
C ARG A 145 -2.47 -12.39 -27.51
N THR A 146 -1.46 -13.05 -26.94
CA THR A 146 -0.43 -13.76 -27.71
C THR A 146 -0.97 -15.09 -28.23
N GLU A 147 -1.79 -15.81 -27.44
CA GLU A 147 -2.42 -17.08 -27.83
C GLU A 147 -3.55 -16.90 -28.85
N THR A 148 -4.30 -15.79 -28.78
CA THR A 148 -5.35 -15.47 -29.77
C THR A 148 -4.80 -14.81 -31.04
N ARG A 149 -3.50 -14.53 -31.12
CA ARG A 149 -2.86 -14.09 -32.36
C ARG A 149 -2.76 -15.30 -33.29
N PRO A 150 -3.44 -15.32 -34.45
CA PRO A 150 -3.35 -16.47 -35.35
C PRO A 150 -1.90 -16.64 -35.78
N SER A 151 -1.38 -17.86 -35.74
CA SER A 151 0.00 -18.21 -36.15
C SER A 151 0.25 -18.10 -37.66
N GLY A 152 -0.66 -17.48 -38.41
CA GLY A 152 -0.55 -17.27 -39.85
C GLY A 152 0.09 -15.93 -40.15
N ASP A 153 1.16 -15.97 -40.93
CA ASP A 153 1.84 -14.80 -41.50
C ASP A 153 0.82 -13.80 -42.08
N ILE A 154 0.98 -12.52 -41.74
CA ILE A 154 0.09 -11.39 -42.14
C ILE A 154 -0.22 -11.38 -43.65
N PRO A 155 0.71 -11.73 -44.56
CA PRO A 155 0.42 -11.88 -46.00
C PRO A 155 -0.70 -12.88 -46.32
N THR A 156 -0.76 -14.02 -45.62
CA THR A 156 -1.71 -15.11 -45.90
C THR A 156 -3.14 -14.74 -45.53
N GLN A 157 -3.32 -13.92 -44.48
CA GLN A 157 -4.63 -13.39 -44.11
C GLN A 157 -5.11 -12.28 -45.05
N ARG A 158 -4.20 -11.42 -45.52
CA ARG A 158 -4.54 -10.40 -46.53
C ARG A 158 -4.98 -11.06 -47.85
N ALA A 159 -4.25 -12.08 -48.29
CA ALA A 159 -4.62 -12.84 -49.49
C ALA A 159 -5.99 -13.53 -49.35
N ALA A 160 -6.29 -14.11 -48.18
CA ALA A 160 -7.60 -14.74 -47.94
C ALA A 160 -8.76 -13.72 -47.93
N ILE A 161 -8.54 -12.53 -47.36
CA ILE A 161 -9.55 -11.44 -47.33
C ILE A 161 -9.74 -10.84 -48.74
N GLU A 162 -8.66 -10.66 -49.52
CA GLU A 162 -8.74 -10.20 -50.91
C GLU A 162 -9.44 -11.23 -51.82
N THR A 163 -9.22 -12.52 -51.59
CA THR A 163 -9.90 -13.60 -52.33
C THR A 163 -11.39 -13.70 -51.97
N LEU A 164 -11.75 -13.49 -50.70
CA LEU A 164 -13.15 -13.43 -50.27
C LEU A 164 -13.88 -12.20 -50.85
N ASN A 165 -13.22 -11.04 -50.88
CA ASN A 165 -13.82 -9.82 -51.42
C ASN A 165 -14.02 -9.90 -52.94
N SER A 166 -13.10 -10.49 -53.71
CA SER A 166 -13.26 -10.67 -55.16
C SER A 166 -14.36 -11.68 -55.53
N GLN A 167 -14.55 -12.73 -54.71
CA GLN A 167 -15.67 -13.66 -54.87
C GLN A 167 -17.02 -13.00 -54.55
N THR A 168 -17.05 -12.08 -53.59
CA THR A 168 -18.28 -11.36 -53.21
C THR A 168 -18.69 -10.31 -54.25
N GLU A 169 -17.73 -9.74 -54.98
CA GLU A 169 -17.98 -8.79 -56.07
C GLU A 169 -18.56 -9.48 -57.32
N ASN A 170 -18.07 -10.67 -57.67
CA ASN A 170 -18.60 -11.44 -58.82
C ASN A 170 -20.05 -11.91 -58.61
N ILE A 171 -20.47 -12.21 -57.38
CA ILE A 171 -21.85 -12.60 -57.07
C ILE A 171 -22.84 -11.43 -57.27
N ARG A 172 -22.35 -10.17 -57.22
CA ARG A 172 -23.18 -8.97 -57.31
C ARG A 172 -23.44 -8.51 -58.75
N ILE A 173 -22.64 -8.98 -59.71
CA ILE A 173 -22.73 -8.58 -61.13
C ILE A 173 -23.67 -9.52 -61.91
N ASP A 174 -23.86 -10.76 -61.46
CA ASP A 174 -24.77 -11.73 -62.12
C ASP A 174 -26.25 -11.63 -61.67
N SER A 175 -26.61 -10.61 -60.88
CA SER A 175 -27.97 -10.42 -60.33
C SER A 175 -28.72 -9.18 -60.86
N THR A 176 -28.31 -8.63 -62.00
CA THR A 176 -29.01 -7.54 -62.73
C THR A 176 -29.03 -7.84 -64.21
#